data_AF-A0A7Y2ENV6-F1
#
_entry.id   AF-A0A7Y2ENV6-F1
#
_cell.length_a   1.000
_cell.length_b   1.000
_cell.length_c   1.000
_cell.angle_alpha   90.00
_cell.angle_beta   90.00
_cell.angle_gamma   90.00
#
_symmetry.space_group_name_H-M   'P 1'
#
loop_
_entity.id
_entity.type
_entity.pdbx_description
1 polymer ?
#
loop_
_entity_poly.entity_id
_entity_poly.type
_entity_poly.pdbx_seq_one_letter_code
_entity_poly.pdbx_strand_id
1 'polypeptide(L)'
;MLLLLLAILPAHAVIETYEFSDPALEERYQELSAELRCPKCQNQNIADSNAPIAQDLRKTLHMKLEEGASNDEILDYMVAR
;
A
#
# COMPACT_ATOMS: atom_id res chain seq x y z
N MET A 1 3.30 11.77 43.48
CA MET A 1 3.35 12.63 42.28
C MET A 1 4.41 12.06 41.35
N LEU A 2 4.08 11.02 40.57
CA LEU A 2 5.04 10.33 39.70
C LEU A 2 4.85 10.90 38.29
N LEU A 3 5.77 11.77 37.87
CA LEU A 3 5.80 12.33 36.52
C LEU A 3 6.14 11.21 35.52
N LEU A 4 5.15 10.80 34.73
CA LEU A 4 5.33 9.94 33.58
C LEU A 4 5.74 10.83 32.38
N LEU A 5 7.04 10.90 32.08
CA LEU A 5 7.52 11.51 30.83
C LEU A 5 7.21 10.56 29.67
N LEU A 6 6.17 10.87 28.89
CA LEU A 6 5.93 10.25 27.59
C LEU A 6 6.92 10.84 26.58
N ALA A 7 7.91 10.05 26.19
CA ALA A 7 8.76 10.37 25.03
C ALA A 7 7.94 10.15 23.75
N ILE A 8 7.67 11.22 23.01
CA ILE A 8 7.00 11.17 21.72
C ILE A 8 8.05 10.77 20.67
N LEU A 9 7.95 9.55 20.15
CA LEU A 9 8.76 9.09 19.03
C LEU A 9 8.17 9.63 17.71
N PRO A 10 8.99 10.21 16.80
CA PRO A 10 8.52 10.62 15.49
C PRO A 10 8.19 9.39 14.63
N ALA A 11 6.92 9.26 14.26
CA ALA A 11 6.48 8.31 13.23
C ALA A 11 6.95 8.83 11.86
N HIS A 12 7.96 8.19 11.28
CA HIS A 12 8.39 8.47 9.92
C HIS A 12 7.45 7.71 8.97
N ALA A 13 6.43 8.39 8.46
CA ALA A 13 5.64 7.89 7.35
C ALA A 13 6.42 8.11 6.05
N VAL A 14 6.86 7.02 5.41
CA VAL A 14 7.42 7.10 4.06
C VAL A 14 6.24 7.16 3.10
N ILE A 15 6.00 8.34 2.52
CA ILE A 15 4.98 8.52 1.49
C ILE A 15 5.64 8.18 0.15
N GLU A 16 5.22 7.07 -0.45
CA GLU A 16 5.56 6.72 -1.82
C GLU A 16 4.71 7.56 -2.78
N THR A 17 5.36 8.30 -3.67
CA THR A 17 4.69 9.03 -4.75
C THR A 17 4.90 8.28 -6.05
N TYR A 18 3.81 7.86 -6.69
CA TYR A 18 3.83 7.22 -8.00
C TYR A 18 3.32 8.20 -9.06
N GLU A 19 3.97 8.22 -10.22
CA GLU A 19 3.46 8.89 -11.41
C GLU A 19 2.69 7.87 -12.24
N PHE A 20 1.52 8.26 -12.72
CA PHE A 20 0.64 7.42 -13.53
C PHE A 20 0.56 7.94 -14.96
N SER A 21 0.46 7.05 -15.94
CA SER A 21 0.29 7.43 -17.35
C SER A 21 -1.11 7.97 -17.68
N ASP A 22 -2.11 7.58 -16.88
CA ASP A 22 -3.51 8.00 -17.00
C ASP A 22 -4.10 8.26 -15.59
N PRO A 23 -4.79 9.38 -15.36
CA PRO A 23 -5.50 9.65 -14.09
C PRO A 23 -6.45 8.52 -13.64
N ALA A 24 -7.03 7.76 -14.57
CA ALA A 24 -7.88 6.61 -14.24
C ALA A 24 -7.09 5.47 -13.57
N LEU A 25 -5.78 5.34 -13.85
CA LEU A 25 -4.92 4.36 -13.17
C LEU A 25 -4.63 4.77 -11.73
N GLU A 26 -4.50 6.08 -11.48
CA GLU A 26 -4.34 6.60 -10.12
C GLU A 26 -5.58 6.29 -9.27
N GLU A 27 -6.78 6.52 -9.79
CA GLU A 27 -8.03 6.18 -9.10
C GLU A 27 -8.10 4.68 -8.77
N ARG A 28 -7.84 3.82 -9.78
CA ARG A 28 -7.80 2.36 -9.59
C ARG A 28 -6.74 1.94 -8.56
N TYR A 29 -5.58 2.58 -8.54
CA TYR A 29 -4.53 2.31 -7.57
C TYR A 29 -5.00 2.62 -6.14
N GLN A 30 -5.65 3.77 -5.93
CA GLN A 30 -6.18 4.16 -4.61
C GLN A 30 -7.23 3.16 -4.12
N GLU A 31 -8.15 2.74 -4.99
CA GLU A 31 -9.18 1.74 -4.67
C GLU A 31 -8.56 0.40 -4.28
N LEU A 32 -7.72 -0.17 -5.16
CA LEU A 32 -7.14 -1.50 -4.96
C LEU A 32 -6.19 -1.54 -3.76
N SER A 33 -5.42 -0.48 -3.53
CA SER A 33 -4.49 -0.42 -2.39
C SER A 33 -5.20 -0.32 -1.04
N ALA A 34 -6.40 0.26 -1.00
CA ALA A 34 -7.25 0.31 0.20
C ALA A 34 -7.96 -1.04 0.47
N GLU A 35 -8.22 -1.82 -0.58
CA GLU A 35 -8.87 -3.13 -0.50
C GLU A 35 -7.89 -4.26 -0.12
N LEU A 36 -6.73 -4.30 -0.77
CA LEU A 36 -5.73 -5.34 -0.60
C LEU A 36 -5.14 -5.34 0.81
N ARG A 37 -5.16 -6.50 1.48
CA ARG A 37 -4.61 -6.68 2.84
C ARG A 37 -3.12 -7.03 2.80
N CYS A 38 -2.35 -6.45 3.72
CA CYS A 38 -0.96 -6.84 3.91
C CYS A 38 -0.87 -8.18 4.68
N PRO A 39 -0.31 -9.25 4.09
CA PRO A 39 -0.33 -10.60 4.67
C PRO A 39 0.56 -10.77 5.90
N LYS A 40 1.46 -9.82 6.18
CA LYS A 40 2.37 -9.83 7.34
C LYS A 40 2.04 -8.76 8.37
N CYS A 41 0.96 -8.03 8.17
CA CYS A 41 0.58 -6.90 9.00
C CYS A 41 -0.67 -7.24 9.83
N GLN A 42 -0.89 -6.48 10.91
CA GLN A 42 -2.03 -6.68 11.81
C GLN A 42 -3.34 -6.17 11.18
N ASN A 43 -3.88 -6.92 10.22
CA ASN A 43 -5.14 -6.62 9.51
C ASN A 43 -5.19 -5.22 8.86
N GLN A 44 -4.04 -4.75 8.37
CA GLN A 44 -3.91 -3.47 7.65
C GLN A 44 -4.05 -3.70 6.15
N ASN A 45 -4.58 -2.73 5.42
CA ASN A 45 -4.46 -2.70 3.97
C ASN A 45 -3.02 -2.31 3.56
N ILE A 46 -2.70 -2.46 2.27
CA ILE A 46 -1.36 -2.12 1.76
C ILE A 46 -1.17 -0.60 1.64
N ALA A 47 -2.23 0.21 1.57
CA ALA A 47 -2.14 1.66 1.59
C ALA A 47 -1.63 2.23 2.93
N ASP A 48 -2.16 1.72 4.05
CA ASP A 48 -1.91 2.23 5.41
C ASP A 48 -0.69 1.59 6.08
N SER A 49 -0.24 0.44 5.57
CA SER A 49 0.87 -0.27 6.20
C SER A 49 2.24 0.25 5.76
N ASN A 50 3.09 0.50 6.76
CA ASN A 50 4.50 0.87 6.56
C ASN A 50 5.45 -0.33 6.49
N ALA A 51 4.93 -1.56 6.50
CA ALA A 51 5.76 -2.76 6.42
C ALA A 51 6.50 -2.83 5.07
N PRO A 52 7.75 -3.30 5.01
CA PRO A 52 8.49 -3.43 3.74
C PRO A 52 7.76 -4.26 2.67
N ILE A 53 6.97 -5.26 3.09
CA ILE A 53 6.17 -6.05 2.16
C ILE A 53 4.99 -5.25 1.56
N ALA A 54 4.40 -4.31 2.30
CA ALA A 54 3.35 -3.46 1.76
C ALA A 54 3.91 -2.51 0.68
N GLN A 55 5.15 -2.04 0.84
CA GLN A 55 5.88 -1.26 -0.17
C GLN A 55 6.08 -2.06 -1.46
N ASP A 56 6.54 -3.32 -1.36
CA ASP A 56 6.71 -4.22 -2.52
C ASP A 56 5.37 -4.48 -3.24
N LEU A 57 4.30 -4.68 -2.48
CA LEU A 57 2.96 -4.89 -3.02
C LEU A 57 2.41 -3.65 -3.72
N ARG A 58 2.58 -2.44 -3.14
CA ARG A 58 2.19 -1.17 -3.78
C ARG A 58 2.96 -0.93 -5.08
N LYS A 59 4.27 -1.18 -5.07
CA LYS A 59 5.09 -1.09 -6.30
C LYS A 59 4.61 -2.06 -7.37
N THR A 60 4.25 -3.28 -6.97
CA THR A 60 3.75 -4.28 -7.92
C THR A 60 2.38 -3.91 -8.46
N LEU A 61 1.50 -3.34 -7.62
CA LEU A 61 0.19 -2.85 -8.03
C LEU A 61 0.33 -1.74 -9.07
N HIS A 62 1.19 -0.74 -8.81
CA HIS A 62 1.50 0.34 -9.74
C HIS A 62 1.97 -0.19 -11.10
N MET A 63 2.99 -1.07 -11.09
CA MET A 63 3.53 -1.67 -12.31
C MET A 63 2.46 -2.41 -13.13
N LYS A 64 1.59 -3.20 -12.48
CA LYS A 64 0.55 -3.94 -13.20
C LYS A 64 -0.52 -3.05 -13.81
N LEU A 65 -0.87 -1.96 -13.13
CA LEU A 65 -1.79 -0.97 -13.67
C LEU A 65 -1.21 -0.31 -14.94
N GLU A 66 0.07 0.05 -14.90
CA GLU A 66 0.79 0.60 -16.07
C GLU A 66 0.98 -0.43 -17.20
N GLU A 67 1.07 -1.72 -16.88
CA GLU A 67 1.05 -2.82 -17.86
C GLU A 67 -0.33 -3.02 -18.52
N GLY A 68 -1.38 -2.34 -18.04
CA GLY A 68 -2.74 -2.44 -18.56
C GLY A 68 -3.52 -3.65 -18.03
N ALA A 69 -3.06 -4.28 -16.95
CA ALA A 69 -3.77 -5.40 -16.33
C ALA A 69 -5.15 -4.96 -15.81
N SER A 70 -6.13 -5.85 -15.93
CA SER A 70 -7.45 -5.67 -15.33
C SER A 70 -7.41 -5.82 -13.80
N ASN A 71 -8.45 -5.33 -13.11
CA ASN A 71 -8.52 -5.45 -11.65
C ASN A 71 -8.50 -6.93 -11.22
N ASP A 72 -9.23 -7.80 -11.90
CA ASP A 72 -9.29 -9.24 -11.57
C ASP A 72 -7.91 -9.91 -11.72
N GLU A 73 -7.18 -9.63 -12.81
CA GLU A 73 -5.82 -10.15 -13.02
C GLU A 73 -4.84 -9.66 -11.94
N ILE A 74 -5.00 -8.41 -11.49
CA ILE A 74 -4.21 -7.86 -10.39
C ILE A 74 -4.53 -8.59 -9.09
N LEU A 75 -5.81 -8.75 -8.74
CA LEU A 75 -6.23 -9.41 -7.52
C LEU A 75 -5.76 -10.87 -7.48
N ASP A 76 -5.94 -11.60 -8.58
CA ASP A 76 -5.48 -12.99 -8.72
C ASP A 76 -3.96 -13.09 -8.52
N TYR A 77 -3.20 -12.17 -9.11
CA TYR A 77 -1.75 -12.13 -8.93
C TYR A 77 -1.36 -11.84 -7.47
N MET A 78 -2.06 -10.92 -6.80
CA MET A 78 -1.75 -10.51 -5.43
C MET A 78 -2.07 -11.63 -4.42
N VAL A 79 -3.13 -12.40 -4.66
CA VAL A 79 -3.51 -13.55 -3.81
C VAL A 79 -2.56 -14.74 -4.00
N ALA A 80 -1.98 -14.90 -5.18
CA ALA A 80 -1.05 -16.00 -5.48
C ALA A 80 0.33 -15.89 -4.79
N ARG A 81 0.62 -14.79 -4.09
CA ARG A 81 1.92 -14.46 -3.49
C ARG A 81 1.92 -14.61 -1.97
#